data_AF-A0A0F9BYV0-F1
#
_entry.id   AF-A0A0F9BYV0-F1
#
_cell.length_a   1.000
_cell.length_b   1.000
_cell.length_c   1.000
_cell.angle_alpha   90.00
_cell.angle_beta   90.00
_cell.angle_gamma   90.00
#
_symmetry.space_group_name_H-M   'P 1'
#
loop_
_entity.id
_entity.type
_entity.pdbx_description
1 polymer ?
#
loop_
_entity_poly.entity_id
_entity_poly.type
_entity_poly.pdbx_seq_one_letter_code
_entity_poly.pdbx_strand_id
1 'polypeptide(L)'
;MKRFAALFTKLDQTTKTTLKVDALAQYFTEAPEQDRLWTIALLSGRRPKRTVTTTLLRSWAAERAGIPLWLFEEAYPIVGDLAETIALILPDPSTRSDRPLTDWIGDIRALAGQDEAARKAAILAAWDRLD
;
A
#
# COMPACT_ATOMS: atom_id res chain seq x y z
N MET A 1 -1.59 -9.86 -2.68
CA MET A 1 -1.36 -8.43 -2.95
C MET A 1 -0.99 -8.14 -4.40
N LYS A 2 -0.01 -8.82 -5.00
CA LYS A 2 0.44 -8.60 -6.40
C LYS A 2 -0.68 -8.56 -7.43
N ARG A 3 -1.64 -9.50 -7.33
CA ARG A 3 -2.81 -9.54 -8.22
C ARG A 3 -3.72 -8.31 -8.10
N PHE A 4 -3.90 -7.83 -6.86
CA PHE A 4 -4.68 -6.61 -6.61
C PHE A 4 -3.94 -5.37 -7.10
N ALA A 5 -2.62 -5.28 -6.88
CA ALA A 5 -1.79 -4.20 -7.42
C ALA A 5 -1.88 -4.16 -8.96
N ALA A 6 -1.75 -5.30 -9.64
CA ALA A 6 -1.90 -5.40 -11.09
C ALA A 6 -3.30 -4.99 -11.57
N LEU A 7 -4.36 -5.36 -10.85
CA LEU A 7 -5.71 -4.86 -11.11
C LEU A 7 -5.77 -3.34 -10.98
N PHE A 8 -5.27 -2.78 -9.87
CA PHE A 8 -5.30 -1.34 -9.61
C PHE A 8 -4.57 -0.56 -10.70
N THR A 9 -3.37 -0.99 -11.10
CA THR A 9 -2.62 -0.41 -12.21
C THR A 9 -3.40 -0.45 -13.53
N LYS A 10 -4.03 -1.59 -13.86
CA LYS A 10 -4.87 -1.70 -15.07
C LYS A 10 -6.06 -0.74 -15.04
N LEU A 11 -6.70 -0.55 -13.88
CA LEU A 11 -7.84 0.34 -13.73
C LEU A 11 -7.45 1.81 -13.83
N ASP A 12 -6.27 2.17 -13.31
CA ASP A 12 -5.73 3.52 -13.33
C ASP A 12 -5.27 3.96 -14.73
N GLN A 13 -4.67 3.03 -15.49
CA GLN A 13 -4.15 3.29 -16.84
C GLN A 13 -5.23 3.39 -17.94
N THR A 14 -6.52 3.27 -17.62
CA THR A 14 -7.60 3.31 -18.61
C THR A 14 -8.74 4.21 -18.20
N THR A 15 -9.33 4.89 -19.17
CA THR A 15 -10.58 5.66 -19.03
C THR A 15 -11.78 4.91 -19.61
N LYS A 16 -11.57 3.82 -20.36
CA LYS A 16 -12.64 3.06 -21.02
C LYS A 16 -13.38 2.16 -20.02
N THR A 17 -14.69 2.37 -19.88
CA THR A 17 -15.54 1.60 -18.96
C THR A 17 -15.49 0.10 -19.24
N THR A 18 -15.53 -0.31 -20.51
CA THR A 18 -15.50 -1.73 -20.90
C THR A 18 -14.23 -2.43 -20.41
N LEU A 19 -13.05 -1.81 -20.62
CA LEU A 19 -11.78 -2.36 -20.14
C LEU A 19 -11.71 -2.45 -18.61
N LYS A 20 -12.33 -1.51 -17.88
CA LYS A 20 -12.44 -1.59 -16.41
C LYS A 20 -13.29 -2.77 -15.98
N VAL A 21 -14.44 -2.96 -16.63
CA VAL A 21 -15.35 -4.07 -16.35
C VAL A 21 -14.66 -5.41 -16.62
N ASP A 22 -13.96 -5.53 -17.74
CA ASP A 22 -13.24 -6.76 -18.11
C ASP A 22 -12.12 -7.09 -17.09
N ALA A 23 -11.34 -6.08 -16.68
CA ALA A 23 -10.29 -6.25 -15.67
C ALA A 23 -10.86 -6.70 -14.31
N LEU A 24 -11.99 -6.13 -13.89
CA LEU A 24 -12.68 -6.52 -12.66
C LEU A 24 -13.23 -7.94 -12.76
N ALA A 25 -13.91 -8.29 -13.86
CA ALA A 25 -14.46 -9.61 -14.07
C ALA A 25 -13.37 -10.69 -14.07
N GLN A 26 -12.24 -10.43 -14.74
CA GLN A 26 -11.08 -11.31 -14.71
C GLN A 26 -10.57 -11.51 -13.28
N TYR A 27 -10.35 -10.41 -12.54
CA TYR A 27 -9.86 -10.50 -11.17
C TYR A 27 -10.80 -11.31 -10.27
N PHE A 28 -12.10 -11.06 -10.33
CA PHE A 28 -13.08 -11.76 -9.48
C PHE A 28 -13.26 -13.24 -9.82
N THR A 29 -12.97 -13.64 -11.06
CA THR A 29 -12.99 -15.05 -11.46
C THR A 29 -11.84 -15.83 -10.83
N GLU A 30 -10.66 -15.22 -10.80
CA GLU A 30 -9.42 -15.89 -10.42
C GLU A 30 -9.06 -15.70 -8.93
N ALA A 31 -9.54 -14.64 -8.27
CA ALA A 31 -9.11 -14.26 -6.92
C ALA A 31 -9.63 -15.22 -5.82
N PRO A 32 -8.85 -15.48 -4.75
CA PRO A 32 -9.39 -16.09 -3.54
C PRO A 32 -10.58 -15.30 -3.02
N GLU A 33 -11.59 -15.97 -2.46
CA GLU A 33 -12.86 -15.36 -2.05
C GLU A 33 -12.67 -14.16 -1.10
N GLN A 34 -11.77 -14.28 -0.12
CA GLN A 34 -11.50 -13.20 0.84
C GLN A 34 -10.87 -11.97 0.17
N ASP A 35 -9.97 -12.17 -0.80
CA ASP A 35 -9.37 -11.09 -1.58
C ASP A 35 -10.40 -10.39 -2.47
N ARG A 36 -11.37 -11.13 -3.04
CA ARG A 36 -12.49 -10.51 -3.80
C ARG A 36 -13.29 -9.56 -2.91
N LEU A 37 -13.66 -10.00 -1.71
CA LEU A 37 -14.45 -9.22 -0.78
C LEU A 37 -13.71 -7.92 -0.39
N TRP A 38 -12.43 -8.01 -0.07
CA TRP A 38 -11.61 -6.84 0.23
C TRP A 38 -11.43 -5.91 -0.97
N THR A 39 -11.25 -6.44 -2.17
CA THR A 39 -11.20 -5.63 -3.39
C THR A 39 -12.50 -4.85 -3.60
N ILE A 40 -13.66 -5.48 -3.44
CA ILE A 40 -14.96 -4.79 -3.52
C ILE A 40 -15.06 -3.70 -2.45
N ALA A 41 -14.68 -4.01 -1.21
CA ALA A 41 -14.70 -3.04 -0.12
C ALA A 41 -13.83 -1.81 -0.44
N LEU A 42 -12.57 -2.02 -0.86
CA LEU A 42 -11.65 -0.93 -1.15
C LEU A 42 -12.11 -0.05 -2.33
N LEU A 43 -12.59 -0.66 -3.42
CA LEU A 43 -13.05 0.06 -4.61
C LEU A 43 -14.40 0.76 -4.41
N SER A 44 -15.21 0.31 -3.45
CA SER A 44 -16.46 0.98 -3.03
C SER A 44 -16.23 2.05 -1.94
N GLY A 45 -14.96 2.37 -1.63
CA GLY A 45 -14.60 3.40 -0.66
C GLY A 45 -14.58 2.93 0.80
N ARG A 46 -14.83 1.65 1.08
CA ARG A 46 -14.74 1.07 2.42
C ARG A 46 -13.30 0.67 2.73
N ARG A 47 -12.60 1.53 3.47
CA ARG A 47 -11.20 1.33 3.86
C ARG A 47 -11.08 1.07 5.36
N PRO A 48 -10.10 0.25 5.82
CA PRO A 48 -9.77 0.16 7.24
C PRO A 48 -9.47 1.54 7.83
N LYS A 49 -9.77 1.73 9.11
CA LYS A 49 -9.47 2.98 9.81
C LYS A 49 -7.98 3.26 9.74
N ARG A 50 -7.62 4.52 9.47
CA ARG A 50 -6.22 4.95 9.43
C ARG A 50 -5.63 4.89 10.83
N THR A 51 -4.61 4.05 11.01
CA THR A 51 -3.93 3.85 12.31
C THR A 51 -2.63 4.65 12.45
N VAL A 52 -2.02 5.04 11.33
CA VAL A 52 -0.76 5.79 11.28
C VAL A 52 -0.95 7.11 10.54
N THR A 53 -0.45 8.21 11.11
CA THR A 53 -0.55 9.56 10.52
C THR A 53 0.41 9.72 9.34
N THR A 54 0.13 10.68 8.46
CA THR A 54 1.07 11.05 7.37
C THR A 54 2.42 11.47 7.93
N THR A 55 2.44 12.24 9.02
CA THR A 55 3.68 12.75 9.66
C THR A 55 4.60 11.61 10.08
N LEU A 56 4.05 10.58 10.73
CA LEU A 56 4.82 9.40 11.14
C LEU A 56 5.36 8.63 9.93
N LEU A 57 4.54 8.43 8.90
CA LEU A 57 4.99 7.74 7.68
C LEU A 57 6.15 8.47 6.99
N ARG A 58 6.10 9.81 6.91
CA ARG A 58 7.20 10.62 6.35
C ARG A 58 8.48 10.47 7.17
N SER A 59 8.37 10.60 8.49
CA SER A 59 9.48 10.44 9.42
C SER A 59 10.14 9.07 9.27
N TRP A 60 9.34 8.00 9.29
CA TRP A 60 9.87 6.63 9.22
C TRP A 60 10.44 6.28 7.86
N ALA A 61 9.85 6.79 6.78
CA ALA A 61 10.38 6.58 5.43
C ALA A 61 11.72 7.30 5.24
N ALA A 62 11.83 8.56 5.68
CA ALA A 62 13.09 9.31 5.64
C ALA A 62 14.20 8.60 6.44
N GLU A 63 13.87 8.16 7.67
CA GLU A 63 14.78 7.40 8.52
C GLU A 63 15.23 6.08 7.86
N ARG A 64 14.30 5.31 7.28
CA ARG A 64 14.61 4.03 6.61
C ARG A 64 15.45 4.20 5.34
N ALA A 65 15.26 5.31 4.63
CA ALA A 65 16.02 5.68 3.45
C ALA A 65 17.39 6.32 3.78
N GLY A 66 17.66 6.64 5.05
CA GLY A 66 18.91 7.27 5.46
C GLY A 66 19.03 8.73 5.00
N ILE A 67 17.91 9.41 4.76
CA ILE A 67 17.87 10.82 4.34
C ILE A 67 17.29 11.69 5.46
N PRO A 68 17.72 12.96 5.56
CA PRO A 68 17.09 13.88 6.49
C PRO A 68 15.65 14.18 6.09
N LEU A 69 14.77 14.39 7.07
CA LEU A 69 13.33 14.60 6.83
C LEU A 69 13.05 15.78 5.90
N TRP A 70 13.82 16.87 5.98
CA TRP A 70 13.64 18.02 5.09
C TRP A 70 13.81 17.63 3.60
N LEU A 71 14.69 16.68 3.28
CA LEU A 71 14.90 16.24 1.90
C LEU A 71 13.71 15.42 1.38
N PHE A 72 13.10 14.61 2.26
CA PHE A 72 11.81 13.99 1.96
C PHE A 72 10.75 15.04 1.66
N GLU A 73 10.66 16.08 2.50
CA GLU A 73 9.66 17.13 2.39
C GLU A 73 9.83 17.97 1.12
N GLU A 74 11.05 18.18 0.64
CA GLU A 74 11.34 18.81 -0.65
C GLU A 74 11.02 17.90 -1.84
N ALA A 75 11.19 16.58 -1.72
CA ALA A 75 10.85 15.64 -2.79
C ALA A 75 9.34 15.48 -2.98
N TYR A 76 8.57 15.51 -1.89
CA TYR A 76 7.13 15.24 -1.92
C TYR A 76 6.31 16.14 -2.86
N PRO A 77 6.46 17.48 -2.88
CA PRO A 77 5.76 18.35 -3.82
C PRO A 77 6.08 18.08 -5.29
N ILE A 78 7.28 17.57 -5.59
CA ILE A 78 7.71 17.26 -6.95
C ILE A 78 7.03 15.98 -7.45
N VAL A 79 6.91 14.97 -6.59
CA VAL A 79 6.22 13.71 -6.91
C VAL A 79 4.69 13.90 -6.88
N GLY A 80 4.17 14.64 -5.91
CA GLY A 80 2.75 14.95 -5.78
C GLY A 80 1.90 13.90 -5.04
N ASP A 81 2.43 12.69 -4.81
CA ASP A 81 1.78 11.64 -4.01
C ASP A 81 2.69 11.09 -2.92
N LEU A 82 2.11 10.86 -1.72
CA LEU A 82 2.87 10.41 -0.56
C LEU A 82 3.31 8.95 -0.69
N ALA A 83 2.43 8.08 -1.19
CA ALA A 83 2.73 6.67 -1.32
C ALA A 83 3.81 6.46 -2.39
N GLU A 84 3.72 7.17 -3.52
CA GLU A 84 4.72 7.18 -4.56
C GLU A 84 6.05 7.74 -4.07
N THR A 85 6.04 8.86 -3.34
CA THR A 85 7.28 9.43 -2.75
C THR A 85 7.97 8.40 -1.84
N ILE A 86 7.21 7.74 -0.97
CA ILE A 86 7.75 6.70 -0.08
C ILE A 86 8.32 5.54 -0.90
N ALA A 87 7.59 5.05 -1.92
CA ALA A 87 8.03 3.94 -2.75
C ALA A 87 9.34 4.26 -3.51
N LEU A 88 9.52 5.50 -3.97
CA LEU A 88 10.70 5.93 -4.73
C LEU A 88 11.96 6.12 -3.88
N ILE A 89 11.82 6.51 -2.61
CA ILE A 89 12.98 6.79 -1.75
C ILE A 89 13.42 5.59 -0.92
N LEU A 90 12.51 4.64 -0.67
CA LEU A 90 12.83 3.48 0.13
C LEU A 90 13.87 2.64 -0.61
N PRO A 91 14.85 2.06 0.11
CA PRO A 91 15.79 1.14 -0.51
C PRO A 91 15.07 -0.14 -0.91
N ASP A 92 15.69 -0.88 -1.83
CA ASP A 92 15.16 -2.15 -2.30
C ASP A 92 14.82 -3.10 -1.13
N PRO A 93 13.68 -3.80 -1.22
CA PRO A 93 13.26 -4.73 -0.16
C PRO A 93 14.24 -5.89 -0.06
N SER A 94 14.58 -6.28 1.18
CA SER A 94 15.49 -7.40 1.42
C SER A 94 14.86 -8.76 1.10
N THR A 95 13.53 -8.83 1.08
CA THR A 95 12.77 -10.06 0.84
C THR A 95 11.56 -9.79 -0.05
N ARG A 96 11.00 -10.85 -0.64
CA ARG A 96 9.79 -10.76 -1.46
C ARG A 96 8.62 -11.43 -0.75
N SER A 97 7.44 -10.85 -0.87
CA SER A 97 6.20 -11.40 -0.32
C SER A 97 5.19 -11.71 -1.41
N ASP A 98 4.65 -12.92 -1.37
CA ASP A 98 3.49 -13.33 -2.17
C ASP A 98 2.19 -13.35 -1.35
N ARG A 99 2.19 -12.71 -0.17
CA ARG A 99 1.01 -12.70 0.73
C ARG A 99 -0.22 -12.10 0.03
N PRO A 100 -1.42 -12.68 0.23
CA PRO A 100 -2.67 -12.20 -0.34
C PRO A 100 -3.06 -10.81 0.19
N LEU A 101 -3.99 -10.12 -0.48
CA LEU A 101 -4.46 -8.80 -0.03
C LEU A 101 -5.04 -8.86 1.38
N THR A 102 -5.80 -9.91 1.67
CA THR A 102 -6.47 -10.12 2.95
C THR A 102 -5.50 -10.10 4.13
N ASP A 103 -4.33 -10.72 3.98
CA ASP A 103 -3.28 -10.74 5.00
C ASP A 103 -2.79 -9.34 5.35
N TRP A 104 -2.49 -8.52 4.34
CA TRP A 104 -2.03 -7.14 4.56
C TRP A 104 -3.11 -6.27 5.19
N ILE A 105 -4.38 -6.48 4.83
CA ILE A 105 -5.49 -5.80 5.50
C ILE A 105 -5.60 -6.24 6.96
N GLY A 106 -5.38 -7.53 7.25
CA GLY A 106 -5.29 -8.07 8.60
C GLY A 106 -4.20 -7.36 9.41
N ASP A 107 -2.99 -7.27 8.86
CA ASP A 107 -1.85 -6.58 9.47
C ASP A 107 -2.19 -5.11 9.79
N ILE A 108 -2.74 -4.37 8.81
CA ILE A 108 -3.13 -2.95 8.99
C ILE A 108 -4.17 -2.80 10.12
N ARG A 109 -5.17 -3.70 10.17
CA ARG A 109 -6.20 -3.68 11.21
C ARG A 109 -5.61 -4.01 12.58
N ALA A 110 -4.64 -4.92 12.66
CA ALA A 110 -3.97 -5.32 13.89
C ALA A 110 -3.09 -4.21 14.49
N LEU A 111 -2.69 -3.20 13.70
CA LEU A 111 -2.01 -2.02 14.23
C LEU A 111 -2.89 -1.23 15.20
N ALA A 112 -4.22 -1.34 15.09
CA ALA A 112 -5.15 -0.62 15.94
C ALA A 112 -4.98 -1.09 17.39
N GLY A 113 -4.66 -0.16 18.29
CA GLY A 113 -4.42 -0.46 19.71
C GLY A 113 -2.97 -0.76 20.07
N GLN A 114 -2.06 -0.90 19.10
CA GLN A 114 -0.63 -1.00 19.38
C GLN A 114 -0.03 0.36 19.74
N ASP A 115 1.12 0.37 20.42
CA ASP A 115 1.90 1.59 20.63
C ASP A 115 2.64 2.04 19.35
N GLU A 116 3.25 3.22 19.39
CA GLU A 116 3.94 3.78 18.22
C GLU A 116 5.16 2.94 17.80
N ALA A 117 5.92 2.39 18.74
CA ALA A 117 7.11 1.61 18.45
C ALA A 117 6.76 0.30 17.71
N ALA A 118 5.73 -0.40 18.17
CA ALA A 118 5.21 -1.60 17.52
C ALA A 118 4.64 -1.28 16.13
N ARG A 119 3.91 -0.17 15.97
CA ARG A 119 3.41 0.29 14.66
C ARG A 119 4.55 0.58 13.69
N LYS A 120 5.58 1.30 14.15
CA LYS A 120 6.76 1.62 13.34
C LYS A 120 7.45 0.34 12.87
N ALA A 121 7.72 -0.59 13.80
CA ALA A 121 8.35 -1.87 13.47
C ALA A 121 7.55 -2.65 12.42
N ALA A 122 6.22 -2.72 12.57
CA ALA A 122 5.36 -3.40 11.62
C ALA A 122 5.34 -2.75 10.23
N ILE A 123 5.31 -1.41 10.15
CA ILE A 123 5.37 -0.68 8.86
C ILE A 123 6.72 -0.86 8.17
N LEU A 124 7.84 -0.75 8.91
CA LEU A 124 9.17 -0.96 8.35
C LEU A 124 9.33 -2.39 7.83
N ALA A 125 8.84 -3.37 8.59
CA ALA A 125 8.84 -4.77 8.15
C ALA A 125 7.94 -4.99 6.93
N ALA A 126 6.83 -4.26 6.80
CA ALA A 126 5.98 -4.32 5.62
C ALA A 126 6.70 -3.81 4.37
N TRP A 127 7.31 -2.62 4.45
CA TRP A 127 8.07 -2.02 3.36
C TRP A 127 9.24 -2.87 2.89
N ASP A 128 9.92 -3.56 3.80
CA ASP A 128 11.07 -4.42 3.48
C ASP A 128 10.70 -5.72 2.71
N ARG A 129 9.41 -5.91 2.41
CA ARG A 129 8.86 -7.08 1.72
C ARG A 129 8.04 -6.75 0.46
N LEU A 130 7.76 -5.47 0.22
CA LEU A 130 6.90 -5.02 -0.86
C LEU A 130 7.79 -4.63 -2.05
N ASP A 131 7.61 -5.33 -3.17
CA ASP A 131 8.13 -4.98 -4.49
C ASP A 131 7.02 -4.42 -5.40
#